data_AF-A0A6I3IZ25-F1
#
_entry.id   AF-A0A6I3IZ25-F1
#
_cell.length_a   1.000
_cell.length_b   1.000
_cell.length_c   1.000
_cell.angle_alpha   90.00
_cell.angle_beta   90.00
_cell.angle_gamma   90.00
#
_symmetry.space_group_name_H-M   'P 1'
#
loop_
_entity.id
_entity.type
_entity.pdbx_description
1 polymer ?
#
loop_
_entity_poly.entity_id
_entity_poly.type
_entity_poly.pdbx_seq_one_letter_code
_entity_poly.pdbx_strand_id
1 'polypeptide(L)'
;MRRYVIGLGGVYLLLLPGLLLVLGAASVSGPGCDTTVPADAPAAPGPSDSQASGYDLGPVTPRLLTLVGVLAPMFGIETVGGYRPSATDPDGHPAGRAADFMVPLTPAGTAQGDALAAHARSHAGQLGVDYVIWRQRIWSTARAAEGWRAMDDRGSATANHFDHVHINVAPGGDALAVPSGQSVFETTAADCPSPADSGSVWVAPLEAAPVTSPYGPRNNPVTGEPSFHDGVDYGGPCSTPFRAASAGVVVKAGPDPVYGHQIIVDHGQASGSEDRSSSIETRYGHMYARGLSVRVGDRVRTGQVIGSVGSDGWSTGCHLHFTVEVGGRTVDPLTFLADPPGAALGDVVLAHANLKVALSPRAFRTDLAAITAAAPDFVTLNEVANRTDSALAVPGYSFFRAPATAPANQTRSTAVLWRTARWTEVDAGRLRLVDHGPQRWDAGRSATWVVLQSAAGNRAAVVSVHHMINPARFGPQRVVRRQLYAEGMRRLQVLVEALSTHGPVLLAGDFNSQFAANDPWGPRVMLGAIGMRSTMEELGEVSTTDGGGAIDYVFFQPSALRAATQQTRPLNSDHDAVVATFRAAPQLSRRLGSRR
;
A
#
# COMPACT_ATOMS: atom_id res chain seq x y z
N MET A 1 55.19 -0.68 17.57
CA MET A 1 55.82 0.66 17.67
C MET A 1 54.88 1.68 17.03
N ARG A 2 54.45 2.71 17.76
CA ARG A 2 53.64 3.83 17.21
C ARG A 2 54.55 4.76 16.40
N ARG A 3 54.13 5.20 15.21
CA ARG A 3 54.38 6.55 14.67
C ARG A 3 53.25 6.99 13.73
N TYR A 4 52.92 8.28 13.85
CA TYR A 4 51.89 9.08 13.17
C TYR A 4 52.43 9.72 11.87
N VAL A 5 51.51 10.33 11.08
CA VAL A 5 51.58 11.57 10.24
C VAL A 5 50.80 11.33 8.92
N ILE A 6 49.54 11.79 8.77
CA ILE A 6 49.01 13.09 8.28
C ILE A 6 49.27 13.37 6.78
N GLY A 7 48.17 13.48 6.01
CA GLY A 7 47.94 14.60 5.09
C GLY A 7 48.03 14.37 3.57
N LEU A 8 46.85 14.47 2.93
CA LEU A 8 46.55 15.09 1.62
C LEU A 8 46.85 14.35 0.30
N GLY A 9 45.82 14.27 -0.54
CA GLY A 9 45.94 14.14 -2.00
C GLY A 9 46.06 12.71 -2.51
N GLY A 10 44.92 12.09 -2.81
CA GLY A 10 44.89 10.76 -3.43
C GLY A 10 45.57 10.74 -4.79
N VAL A 11 46.75 10.12 -4.86
CA VAL A 11 47.29 9.43 -6.05
C VAL A 11 48.26 8.35 -5.56
N TYR A 12 47.96 7.07 -5.82
CA TYR A 12 48.98 6.01 -5.82
C TYR A 12 49.35 5.73 -7.29
N LEU A 13 50.60 6.01 -7.65
CA LEU A 13 51.19 5.61 -8.92
C LEU A 13 51.67 4.16 -8.84
N LEU A 14 51.25 3.33 -9.78
CA LEU A 14 51.90 2.06 -10.11
C LEU A 14 52.62 2.24 -11.45
N LEU A 15 53.96 2.21 -11.41
CA LEU A 15 54.85 2.25 -12.57
C LEU A 15 55.03 0.83 -13.13
N LEU A 16 54.66 0.62 -14.38
CA LEU A 16 55.29 -0.37 -15.27
C LEU A 16 55.51 0.26 -16.66
N PRO A 17 56.62 -0.07 -17.35
CA PRO A 17 57.14 0.74 -18.44
C PRO A 17 56.59 0.36 -19.82
N GLY A 18 56.36 1.37 -20.65
CA GLY A 18 56.33 1.23 -22.11
C GLY A 18 54.95 1.25 -22.75
N LEU A 19 54.36 2.44 -22.93
CA LEU A 19 53.83 2.96 -24.21
C LEU A 19 53.16 4.32 -23.93
N LEU A 20 53.70 5.38 -24.55
CA LEU A 20 53.15 6.74 -24.51
C LEU A 20 52.18 6.90 -25.68
N LEU A 21 50.92 7.25 -25.42
CA LEU A 21 50.03 7.84 -26.43
C LEU A 21 49.24 8.99 -25.80
N VAL A 22 49.43 10.21 -26.33
CA VAL A 22 48.70 11.43 -26.00
C VAL A 22 47.86 11.82 -27.20
N LEU A 23 46.53 11.81 -27.06
CA LEU A 23 45.53 12.53 -27.87
C LEU A 23 44.29 12.65 -26.94
N GLY A 24 43.65 13.78 -26.65
CA GLY A 24 43.38 15.01 -27.39
C GLY A 24 41.88 15.26 -27.16
N ALA A 25 41.52 16.28 -26.38
CA ALA A 25 40.13 16.58 -26.03
C ALA A 25 39.34 17.05 -27.26
N ALA A 26 38.22 16.40 -27.56
CA ALA A 26 37.25 16.86 -28.55
C ALA A 26 35.85 16.89 -27.91
N SER A 27 35.35 18.11 -27.70
CA SER A 27 33.95 18.40 -27.41
C SER A 27 33.10 18.12 -28.66
N VAL A 28 32.09 17.27 -28.54
CA VAL A 28 31.08 17.07 -29.59
C VAL A 28 29.73 17.53 -29.06
N SER A 29 29.27 18.64 -29.65
CA SER A 29 27.94 19.21 -29.61
C SER A 29 26.89 18.24 -30.16
N GLY A 30 25.74 18.11 -29.47
CA GLY A 30 24.65 17.19 -29.84
C GLY A 30 23.74 17.70 -30.96
N PRO A 31 22.97 16.81 -31.64
CA PRO A 31 21.98 17.20 -32.63
C PRO A 31 20.58 17.32 -32.01
N GLY A 32 19.83 18.35 -32.47
CA GLY A 32 18.45 18.67 -32.10
C GLY A 32 17.40 17.94 -32.93
N CYS A 33 16.15 18.03 -32.46
CA CYS A 33 14.95 17.41 -33.03
C CYS A 33 14.51 18.06 -34.35
N ASP A 34 14.08 17.23 -35.32
CA ASP A 34 13.26 17.64 -36.46
C ASP A 34 12.09 16.64 -36.61
N THR A 35 10.88 17.15 -36.85
CA THR A 35 9.59 16.46 -36.73
C THR A 35 8.81 16.49 -38.03
N THR A 36 8.55 15.34 -38.67
CA THR A 36 7.39 15.14 -39.56
C THR A 36 7.08 13.65 -39.78
N VAL A 37 5.88 13.19 -39.38
CA VAL A 37 5.10 12.13 -40.08
C VAL A 37 3.62 12.55 -40.05
N PRO A 38 2.87 12.50 -41.18
CA PRO A 38 1.43 12.73 -41.21
C PRO A 38 0.61 11.50 -40.81
N ALA A 39 -0.57 11.78 -40.27
CA ALA A 39 -1.57 10.89 -39.70
C ALA A 39 -2.26 9.96 -40.70
N ASP A 40 -2.72 8.80 -40.21
CA ASP A 40 -4.03 8.23 -40.57
C ASP A 40 -4.52 7.15 -39.58
N ALA A 41 -5.69 7.43 -38.97
CA ALA A 41 -6.77 6.51 -38.52
C ALA A 41 -6.57 5.60 -37.26
N PRO A 42 -7.66 5.14 -36.59
CA PRO A 42 -8.05 5.59 -35.24
C PRO A 42 -7.93 4.54 -34.13
N ALA A 43 -8.02 5.04 -32.89
CA ALA A 43 -7.95 4.31 -31.63
C ALA A 43 -9.05 3.24 -31.44
N ALA A 44 -8.70 2.16 -30.74
CA ALA A 44 -9.62 1.21 -30.12
C ALA A 44 -9.34 1.14 -28.60
N PRO A 45 -10.36 0.98 -27.74
CA PRO A 45 -10.31 1.27 -26.31
C PRO A 45 -9.58 0.18 -25.50
N GLY A 46 -8.88 0.60 -24.43
CA GLY A 46 -8.16 -0.27 -23.50
C GLY A 46 -9.06 -0.95 -22.45
N PRO A 47 -8.59 -2.02 -21.76
CA PRO A 47 -9.38 -2.76 -20.78
C PRO A 47 -9.17 -2.27 -19.33
N SER A 48 -10.16 -2.61 -18.51
CA SER A 48 -10.66 -2.01 -17.28
C SER A 48 -10.25 -2.71 -15.96
N ASP A 49 -10.04 -1.93 -14.89
CA ASP A 49 -10.41 -2.01 -13.45
C ASP A 49 -10.57 -3.36 -12.68
N SER A 50 -10.20 -4.52 -13.22
CA SER A 50 -10.62 -5.83 -12.68
C SER A 50 -9.74 -6.47 -11.59
N GLN A 51 -8.59 -5.91 -11.20
CA GLN A 51 -7.50 -6.71 -10.59
C GLN A 51 -7.21 -6.49 -9.09
N ALA A 52 -8.19 -6.06 -8.28
CA ALA A 52 -7.99 -5.91 -6.82
C ALA A 52 -8.24 -7.21 -6.00
N SER A 53 -8.81 -8.27 -6.59
CA SER A 53 -9.20 -9.50 -5.87
C SER A 53 -8.24 -10.68 -6.04
N GLY A 54 -7.22 -10.56 -6.91
CA GLY A 54 -6.40 -11.69 -7.35
C GLY A 54 -7.11 -12.63 -8.35
N TYR A 55 -8.33 -12.31 -8.76
CA TYR A 55 -9.10 -13.00 -9.79
C TYR A 55 -9.36 -12.05 -10.96
N ASP A 56 -9.18 -12.52 -12.20
CA ASP A 56 -9.52 -11.73 -13.38
C ASP A 56 -11.03 -11.73 -13.61
N LEU A 57 -11.70 -10.72 -13.07
CA LEU A 57 -13.15 -10.61 -13.09
C LEU A 57 -13.69 -9.74 -14.23
N GLY A 58 -12.84 -9.10 -15.03
CA GLY A 58 -13.29 -8.02 -15.93
C GLY A 58 -13.98 -6.85 -15.20
N PRO A 59 -14.70 -5.95 -15.90
CA PRO A 59 -15.33 -4.77 -15.30
C PRO A 59 -16.52 -5.16 -14.41
N VAL A 60 -16.24 -5.34 -13.12
CA VAL A 60 -17.22 -5.67 -12.09
C VAL A 60 -17.46 -4.52 -11.14
N THR A 61 -18.62 -4.52 -10.48
CA THR A 61 -18.93 -3.52 -9.46
C THR A 61 -17.97 -3.64 -8.26
N PRO A 62 -17.62 -2.54 -7.56
CA PRO A 62 -16.77 -2.57 -6.37
C PRO A 62 -17.30 -3.52 -5.28
N ARG A 63 -18.62 -3.65 -5.17
CA ARG A 63 -19.29 -4.59 -4.27
C ARG A 63 -19.00 -6.04 -4.63
N LEU A 64 -19.04 -6.40 -5.91
CA LEU A 64 -18.71 -7.75 -6.36
C LEU A 64 -17.21 -8.04 -6.21
N LEU A 65 -16.35 -7.08 -6.56
CA LEU A 65 -14.89 -7.20 -6.40
C LEU A 65 -14.50 -7.50 -4.95
N THR A 66 -15.10 -6.77 -4.03
CA THR A 66 -15.01 -6.98 -2.60
C THR A 66 -15.53 -8.35 -2.15
N LEU A 67 -16.70 -8.76 -2.64
CA LEU A 67 -17.32 -10.04 -2.28
C LEU A 67 -16.41 -11.19 -2.68
N VAL A 68 -15.85 -11.13 -3.90
CA VAL A 68 -14.89 -12.11 -4.39
C VAL A 68 -13.62 -12.11 -3.56
N GLY A 69 -13.05 -10.92 -3.26
CA GLY A 69 -11.85 -10.79 -2.42
C GLY A 69 -12.00 -11.32 -0.99
N VAL A 70 -13.22 -11.44 -0.48
CA VAL A 70 -13.50 -12.05 0.83
C VAL A 70 -13.81 -13.55 0.70
N LEU A 71 -14.76 -13.92 -0.17
CA LEU A 71 -15.26 -15.30 -0.22
C LEU A 71 -14.30 -16.26 -0.90
N ALA A 72 -13.64 -15.85 -1.97
CA ALA A 72 -12.79 -16.75 -2.73
C ALA A 72 -11.59 -17.26 -1.91
N PRO A 73 -10.81 -16.42 -1.19
CA PRO A 73 -9.76 -16.93 -0.30
C PRO A 73 -10.32 -17.64 0.95
N MET A 74 -11.46 -17.19 1.49
CA MET A 74 -12.09 -17.81 2.67
C MET A 74 -12.49 -19.28 2.43
N PHE A 75 -12.87 -19.62 1.19
CA PHE A 75 -13.28 -20.96 0.80
C PHE A 75 -12.26 -21.67 -0.09
N GLY A 76 -11.08 -21.09 -0.33
CA GLY A 76 -10.02 -21.69 -1.16
C GLY A 76 -10.44 -21.88 -2.62
N ILE A 77 -11.18 -20.93 -3.19
CA ILE A 77 -11.62 -20.92 -4.58
C ILE A 77 -10.46 -20.45 -5.46
N GLU A 78 -10.03 -21.26 -6.41
CA GLU A 78 -8.86 -20.95 -7.25
C GLU A 78 -9.22 -20.16 -8.51
N THR A 79 -10.47 -20.23 -8.96
CA THR A 79 -10.92 -19.56 -10.18
C THR A 79 -12.30 -18.96 -9.97
N VAL A 80 -12.48 -17.71 -10.38
CA VAL A 80 -13.76 -17.01 -10.31
C VAL A 80 -14.06 -16.39 -11.67
N GLY A 81 -15.22 -16.73 -12.25
CA GLY A 81 -15.70 -16.12 -13.48
C GLY A 81 -16.46 -14.82 -13.18
N GLY A 82 -16.04 -13.69 -13.77
CA GLY A 82 -16.67 -12.39 -13.55
C GLY A 82 -17.50 -11.89 -14.74
N TYR A 83 -17.27 -10.65 -15.15
CA TYR A 83 -17.94 -9.95 -16.25
C TYR A 83 -17.90 -10.72 -17.57
N ARG A 84 -19.08 -10.87 -18.19
CA ARG A 84 -19.23 -11.49 -19.52
C ARG A 84 -20.35 -10.77 -20.28
N PRO A 85 -20.04 -9.97 -21.33
CA PRO A 85 -21.04 -9.16 -22.03
C PRO A 85 -22.02 -10.00 -22.86
N SER A 86 -21.64 -11.23 -23.23
CA SER A 86 -22.45 -12.16 -24.01
C SER A 86 -23.41 -13.01 -23.16
N ALA A 87 -23.43 -12.84 -21.83
CA ALA A 87 -24.24 -13.66 -20.95
C ALA A 87 -25.73 -13.25 -21.00
N THR A 88 -26.63 -14.22 -20.82
CA THR A 88 -28.08 -14.06 -21.03
C THR A 88 -28.83 -13.49 -19.81
N ASP A 89 -28.10 -13.00 -18.82
CA ASP A 89 -28.56 -12.39 -17.58
C ASP A 89 -28.22 -10.90 -17.57
N PRO A 90 -29.01 -10.01 -18.21
CA PRO A 90 -28.64 -8.61 -18.40
C PRO A 90 -28.33 -7.87 -17.10
N ASP A 91 -28.89 -8.36 -15.99
CA ASP A 91 -28.69 -7.83 -14.66
C ASP A 91 -27.53 -8.49 -13.86
N GLY A 92 -26.86 -9.52 -14.37
CA GLY A 92 -25.80 -10.25 -13.66
C GLY A 92 -24.41 -10.02 -14.26
N HIS A 93 -23.90 -10.97 -15.06
CA HIS A 93 -22.54 -10.91 -15.62
C HIS A 93 -22.30 -9.71 -16.56
N PRO A 94 -23.20 -9.33 -17.48
CA PRO A 94 -23.04 -8.14 -18.32
C PRO A 94 -23.12 -6.82 -17.53
N ALA A 95 -23.75 -6.84 -16.35
CA ALA A 95 -23.82 -5.70 -15.44
C ALA A 95 -22.66 -5.68 -14.42
N GLY A 96 -21.74 -6.64 -14.46
CA GLY A 96 -20.63 -6.74 -13.50
C GLY A 96 -21.09 -7.05 -12.06
N ARG A 97 -22.26 -7.69 -11.89
CA ARG A 97 -22.88 -7.99 -10.59
C ARG A 97 -22.89 -9.47 -10.23
N ALA A 98 -22.53 -10.35 -11.16
CA ALA A 98 -22.46 -11.78 -10.90
C ALA A 98 -21.03 -12.34 -10.96
N ALA A 99 -20.73 -13.28 -10.06
CA ALA A 99 -19.50 -14.06 -10.05
C ALA A 99 -19.78 -15.56 -9.92
N ASP A 100 -19.03 -16.37 -10.67
CA ASP A 100 -19.04 -17.83 -10.65
C ASP A 100 -17.82 -18.35 -9.89
N PHE A 101 -18.01 -18.83 -8.67
CA PHE A 101 -16.94 -19.41 -7.84
C PHE A 101 -16.74 -20.87 -8.24
N MET A 102 -15.73 -21.14 -9.06
CA MET A 102 -15.50 -22.45 -9.65
C MET A 102 -15.07 -23.47 -8.59
N VAL A 103 -15.69 -24.64 -8.61
CA VAL A 103 -15.35 -25.77 -7.76
C VAL A 103 -15.24 -27.05 -8.59
N PRO A 104 -14.32 -27.97 -8.27
CA PRO A 104 -14.18 -29.20 -9.04
C PRO A 104 -15.43 -30.08 -8.91
N LEU A 105 -15.79 -30.80 -9.98
CA LEU A 105 -16.89 -31.79 -10.01
C LEU A 105 -16.51 -33.08 -9.25
N THR A 106 -16.21 -32.92 -7.97
CA THR A 106 -15.83 -33.97 -7.02
C THR A 106 -16.66 -33.83 -5.74
N PRO A 107 -16.72 -34.87 -4.89
CA PRO A 107 -17.35 -34.73 -3.58
C PRO A 107 -16.76 -33.60 -2.72
N ALA A 108 -15.45 -33.37 -2.81
CA ALA A 108 -14.77 -32.28 -2.09
C ALA A 108 -15.19 -30.90 -2.62
N GLY A 109 -15.21 -30.70 -3.94
CA GLY A 109 -15.70 -29.45 -4.55
C GLY A 109 -17.19 -29.23 -4.30
N THR A 110 -17.99 -30.31 -4.22
CA THR A 110 -19.40 -30.23 -3.81
C THR A 110 -19.54 -29.70 -2.38
N ALA A 111 -18.74 -30.23 -1.44
CA ALA A 111 -18.74 -29.76 -0.06
C ALA A 111 -18.25 -28.31 0.07
N GLN A 112 -17.24 -27.92 -0.71
CA GLN A 112 -16.73 -26.56 -0.81
C GLN A 112 -17.80 -25.58 -1.31
N GLY A 113 -18.51 -25.94 -2.39
CA GLY A 113 -19.61 -25.15 -2.92
C GLY A 113 -20.83 -25.09 -1.98
N ASP A 114 -21.17 -26.18 -1.30
CA ASP A 114 -22.23 -26.18 -0.27
C ASP A 114 -21.90 -25.24 0.89
N ALA A 115 -20.64 -25.23 1.35
CA ALA A 115 -20.18 -24.33 2.41
C ALA A 115 -20.22 -22.85 1.97
N LEU A 116 -19.74 -22.54 0.76
CA LEU A 116 -19.77 -21.19 0.20
C LEU A 116 -21.21 -20.70 -0.01
N ALA A 117 -22.08 -21.49 -0.64
CA ALA A 117 -23.48 -21.14 -0.87
C ALA A 117 -24.26 -20.95 0.44
N ALA A 118 -24.00 -21.76 1.47
CA ALA A 118 -24.59 -21.60 2.80
C ALA A 118 -24.10 -20.32 3.50
N HIS A 119 -22.81 -19.99 3.36
CA HIS A 119 -22.23 -18.77 3.91
C HIS A 119 -22.83 -17.53 3.23
N ALA A 120 -22.85 -17.51 1.90
CA ALA A 120 -23.44 -16.43 1.10
C ALA A 120 -24.92 -16.18 1.46
N ARG A 121 -25.71 -17.25 1.65
CA ARG A 121 -27.10 -17.15 2.13
C ARG A 121 -27.22 -16.57 3.54
N SER A 122 -26.45 -17.11 4.50
CA SER A 122 -26.55 -16.70 5.90
C SER A 122 -26.05 -15.27 6.15
N HIS A 123 -25.20 -14.76 5.26
CA HIS A 123 -24.60 -13.43 5.34
C HIS A 123 -25.07 -12.50 4.20
N ALA A 124 -26.18 -12.83 3.51
CA ALA A 124 -26.60 -12.15 2.29
C ALA A 124 -26.75 -10.63 2.45
N GLY A 125 -27.30 -10.17 3.58
CA GLY A 125 -27.42 -8.74 3.88
C GLY A 125 -26.08 -8.03 4.13
N GLN A 126 -25.06 -8.74 4.64
CA GLN A 126 -23.72 -8.19 4.89
C GLN A 126 -22.87 -8.20 3.63
N LEU A 127 -23.07 -9.19 2.76
CA LEU A 127 -22.37 -9.40 1.51
C LEU A 127 -23.08 -8.74 0.31
N GLY A 128 -24.22 -8.08 0.52
CA GLY A 128 -24.99 -7.44 -0.56
C GLY A 128 -25.49 -8.41 -1.63
N VAL A 129 -25.68 -9.69 -1.27
CA VAL A 129 -26.14 -10.75 -2.17
C VAL A 129 -27.60 -10.53 -2.51
N ASP A 130 -27.95 -10.56 -3.80
CA ASP A 130 -29.31 -10.55 -4.30
C ASP A 130 -29.86 -11.99 -4.40
N TYR A 131 -29.13 -12.85 -5.11
CA TYR A 131 -29.46 -14.27 -5.23
C TYR A 131 -28.21 -15.15 -5.36
N VAL A 132 -28.39 -16.44 -5.05
CA VAL A 132 -27.38 -17.49 -5.19
C VAL A 132 -27.99 -18.63 -6.00
N ILE A 133 -27.24 -19.16 -6.97
CA ILE A 133 -27.57 -20.38 -7.70
C ILE A 133 -26.50 -21.42 -7.40
N TRP A 134 -26.91 -22.61 -6.98
CA TRP A 134 -25.98 -23.70 -6.70
C TRP A 134 -26.67 -25.05 -6.83
N ARG A 135 -26.20 -25.90 -7.75
CA ARG A 135 -26.71 -27.24 -8.04
C ARG A 135 -28.20 -27.26 -8.38
N GLN A 136 -28.56 -26.56 -9.46
CA GLN A 136 -29.89 -26.53 -10.07
C GLN A 136 -31.01 -26.02 -9.14
N ARG A 137 -30.63 -25.16 -8.20
CA ARG A 137 -31.56 -24.48 -7.30
C ARG A 137 -31.13 -23.04 -7.12
N ILE A 138 -32.11 -22.17 -6.93
CA ILE A 138 -31.92 -20.74 -6.70
C ILE A 138 -32.51 -20.34 -5.34
N TRP A 139 -31.80 -19.46 -4.66
CA TRP A 139 -32.30 -18.75 -3.49
C TRP A 139 -32.11 -17.25 -3.73
N SER A 140 -33.07 -16.43 -3.32
CA SER A 140 -32.97 -14.98 -3.44
C SER A 140 -33.43 -14.29 -2.16
N THR A 141 -32.88 -13.11 -1.89
CA THR A 141 -33.26 -12.28 -0.75
C THR A 141 -34.73 -11.87 -0.81
N ALA A 142 -35.21 -11.46 -1.99
CA ALA A 142 -36.61 -11.07 -2.21
C ALA A 142 -37.63 -12.16 -1.87
N ARG A 143 -37.22 -13.43 -1.91
CA ARG A 143 -38.08 -14.58 -1.61
C ARG A 143 -37.41 -15.53 -0.61
N ALA A 144 -36.67 -14.97 0.35
CA ALA A 144 -35.85 -15.73 1.29
C ALA A 144 -36.65 -16.74 2.13
N ALA A 145 -37.92 -16.40 2.44
CA ALA A 145 -38.84 -17.22 3.23
C ALA A 145 -39.20 -18.56 2.56
N GLU A 146 -39.08 -18.65 1.24
CA GLU A 146 -39.39 -19.88 0.48
C GLU A 146 -38.21 -20.87 0.45
N GLY A 147 -37.03 -20.46 0.94
CA GLY A 147 -35.83 -21.30 0.88
C GLY A 147 -35.33 -21.51 -0.55
N TRP A 148 -34.67 -22.65 -0.78
CA TRP A 148 -34.18 -23.02 -2.11
C TRP A 148 -35.34 -23.45 -3.01
N ARG A 149 -35.40 -22.90 -4.22
CA ARG A 149 -36.34 -23.30 -5.25
C ARG A 149 -35.63 -24.09 -6.35
N ALA A 150 -36.25 -25.16 -6.83
CA ALA A 150 -35.74 -25.91 -7.97
C ALA A 150 -35.74 -25.06 -9.25
N MET A 151 -34.76 -25.31 -10.12
CA MET A 151 -34.69 -24.75 -11.47
C MET A 151 -34.88 -25.87 -12.49
N ASP A 152 -35.38 -25.51 -13.68
CA ASP A 152 -35.45 -26.46 -14.79
C ASP A 152 -34.06 -26.95 -15.19
N ASP A 153 -34.00 -28.18 -15.69
CA ASP A 153 -32.77 -28.77 -16.22
C ASP A 153 -32.40 -28.12 -17.54
N ARG A 154 -31.20 -27.53 -17.60
CA ARG A 154 -30.64 -26.82 -18.74
C ARG A 154 -29.58 -27.63 -19.50
N GLY A 155 -29.46 -28.94 -19.19
CA GLY A 155 -28.79 -29.92 -20.04
C GLY A 155 -27.28 -30.11 -19.81
N SER A 156 -26.65 -29.41 -18.86
CA SER A 156 -25.23 -29.64 -18.52
C SER A 156 -24.91 -29.28 -17.06
N ALA A 157 -23.78 -29.79 -16.55
CA ALA A 157 -23.29 -29.47 -15.21
C ALA A 157 -23.10 -27.95 -15.01
N THR A 158 -22.46 -27.29 -15.98
CA THR A 158 -22.27 -25.84 -15.95
C THR A 158 -23.58 -25.07 -16.07
N ALA A 159 -24.46 -25.43 -17.01
CA ALA A 159 -25.76 -24.74 -17.15
C ALA A 159 -26.65 -24.91 -15.90
N ASN A 160 -26.50 -26.03 -15.19
CA ASN A 160 -27.19 -26.31 -13.93
C ASN A 160 -26.37 -25.93 -12.69
N HIS A 161 -25.22 -25.26 -12.84
CA HIS A 161 -24.42 -24.71 -11.75
C HIS A 161 -23.93 -25.78 -10.75
N PHE A 162 -23.44 -26.92 -11.25
CA PHE A 162 -22.84 -27.99 -10.43
C PHE A 162 -21.34 -27.83 -10.23
N ASP A 163 -20.66 -27.08 -11.10
CA ASP A 163 -19.21 -26.82 -11.11
C ASP A 163 -18.86 -25.41 -10.63
N HIS A 164 -19.84 -24.59 -10.24
CA HIS A 164 -19.61 -23.29 -9.64
C HIS A 164 -20.79 -22.83 -8.79
N VAL A 165 -20.50 -22.09 -7.71
CA VAL A 165 -21.52 -21.32 -7.01
C VAL A 165 -21.65 -19.97 -7.70
N HIS A 166 -22.83 -19.64 -8.21
CA HIS A 166 -23.09 -18.34 -8.80
C HIS A 166 -23.72 -17.41 -7.77
N ILE A 167 -23.15 -16.22 -7.62
CA ILE A 167 -23.65 -15.19 -6.71
C ILE A 167 -23.86 -13.91 -7.50
N ASN A 168 -25.07 -13.36 -7.41
CA ASN A 168 -25.39 -12.02 -7.91
C ASN A 168 -25.53 -11.04 -6.75
N VAL A 169 -25.04 -9.81 -6.91
CA VAL A 169 -25.19 -8.72 -5.91
C VAL A 169 -26.29 -7.73 -6.29
N ALA A 170 -26.95 -7.13 -5.30
CA ALA A 170 -28.08 -6.23 -5.52
C ALA A 170 -27.67 -4.88 -6.16
N PRO A 171 -28.52 -4.28 -7.03
CA PRO A 171 -28.34 -2.91 -7.53
C PRO A 171 -28.34 -1.87 -6.41
N GLY A 172 -27.48 -0.85 -6.53
CA GLY A 172 -27.43 0.29 -5.60
C GLY A 172 -26.77 -0.02 -4.25
N GLY A 173 -25.71 0.73 -3.92
CA GLY A 173 -25.12 0.83 -2.57
C GLY A 173 -23.62 0.56 -2.47
N ASP A 174 -23.05 0.97 -1.33
CA ASP A 174 -21.64 0.89 -0.88
C ASP A 174 -20.87 -0.36 -1.33
N ALA A 175 -19.54 -0.21 -1.53
CA ALA A 175 -18.59 -1.32 -1.39
C ALA A 175 -18.87 -2.01 -0.05
N LEU A 176 -18.78 -3.35 0.02
CA LEU A 176 -19.09 -4.04 1.28
C LEU A 176 -18.23 -3.43 2.39
N ALA A 177 -18.62 -3.66 3.64
CA ALA A 177 -17.64 -3.61 4.70
C ALA A 177 -16.53 -4.64 4.36
N VAL A 178 -15.48 -4.21 3.66
CA VAL A 178 -14.29 -5.00 3.35
C VAL A 178 -13.29 -4.75 4.47
N PRO A 179 -12.60 -5.78 4.98
CA PRO A 179 -11.19 -5.56 5.24
C PRO A 179 -10.56 -5.08 3.92
N SER A 180 -10.09 -3.82 3.89
CA SER A 180 -9.30 -3.18 2.82
C SER A 180 -9.97 -2.83 1.48
N GLY A 181 -10.01 -1.51 1.23
CA GLY A 181 -9.44 -0.86 0.04
C GLY A 181 -10.15 -1.02 -1.31
N GLN A 182 -10.27 -0.02 -2.18
CA GLN A 182 -9.90 1.40 -2.22
C GLN A 182 -10.75 2.05 -3.32
N SER A 183 -10.93 3.38 -3.28
CA SER A 183 -11.67 4.10 -4.31
C SER A 183 -10.77 4.83 -5.33
N VAL A 184 -11.12 4.62 -6.61
CA VAL A 184 -11.34 5.56 -7.74
C VAL A 184 -10.25 6.51 -8.31
N PHE A 185 -9.88 6.23 -9.58
CA PHE A 185 -9.96 7.02 -10.85
C PHE A 185 -10.12 8.56 -10.78
N GLU A 186 -9.64 9.42 -11.69
CA GLU A 186 -8.88 9.41 -12.95
C GLU A 186 -8.66 10.90 -13.34
N THR A 187 -7.64 11.29 -14.11
CA THR A 187 -7.70 12.47 -15.02
C THR A 187 -6.60 12.47 -16.09
N THR A 188 -6.87 13.16 -17.21
CA THR A 188 -6.21 13.11 -18.53
C THR A 188 -5.03 14.10 -18.73
N ALA A 189 -4.35 13.96 -19.88
CA ALA A 189 -2.99 14.41 -20.23
C ALA A 189 -2.82 15.81 -20.88
N ALA A 190 -1.67 16.47 -20.63
CA ALA A 190 -0.68 16.98 -21.61
C ALA A 190 0.33 18.00 -21.00
N ASP A 191 1.63 17.80 -21.29
CA ASP A 191 2.72 18.79 -21.53
C ASP A 191 4.10 18.38 -20.90
N CYS A 192 5.17 18.59 -21.67
CA CYS A 192 6.53 18.04 -21.51
C CYS A 192 7.50 18.98 -20.75
N PRO A 193 8.41 18.51 -19.85
CA PRO A 193 9.57 19.31 -19.43
C PRO A 193 10.95 18.60 -19.46
N SER A 194 11.97 19.43 -19.14
CA SER A 194 13.41 19.36 -19.42
C SER A 194 14.27 18.64 -18.34
N PRO A 195 15.63 18.54 -18.45
CA PRO A 195 16.49 17.61 -17.69
C PRO A 195 16.72 17.87 -16.19
N ALA A 196 15.69 18.29 -15.45
CA ALA A 196 15.66 18.33 -13.99
C ALA A 196 15.03 17.07 -13.35
N ASP A 197 14.44 16.17 -14.14
CA ASP A 197 13.67 15.00 -13.66
C ASP A 197 14.52 13.74 -13.42
N SER A 198 15.53 13.84 -12.55
CA SER A 198 16.19 12.65 -12.01
C SER A 198 15.52 12.23 -10.71
N GLY A 199 14.66 11.21 -10.74
CA GLY A 199 14.42 10.34 -9.58
C GLY A 199 13.03 10.26 -8.95
N SER A 200 11.98 10.90 -9.49
CA SER A 200 10.62 10.82 -8.89
C SER A 200 9.67 9.84 -9.57
N VAL A 201 10.01 9.34 -10.76
CA VAL A 201 9.13 8.47 -11.57
C VAL A 201 9.82 7.14 -11.83
N TRP A 202 9.15 6.06 -11.43
CA TRP A 202 9.58 4.68 -11.59
C TRP A 202 8.57 3.92 -12.45
N VAL A 203 9.06 3.07 -13.34
CA VAL A 203 8.25 2.25 -14.25
C VAL A 203 8.75 0.83 -14.27
N ALA A 204 7.86 -0.12 -14.59
CA ALA A 204 8.26 -1.49 -14.84
C ALA A 204 9.24 -1.55 -16.02
N PRO A 205 10.34 -2.32 -15.92
CA PRO A 205 11.36 -2.36 -16.96
C PRO A 205 10.96 -3.18 -18.18
N LEU A 206 9.98 -4.07 -18.05
CA LEU A 206 9.45 -4.88 -19.15
C LEU A 206 7.92 -4.83 -19.10
N GLU A 207 7.33 -4.07 -20.03
CA GLU A 207 5.88 -3.85 -20.09
C GLU A 207 5.15 -5.15 -20.45
N ALA A 208 4.04 -5.42 -19.76
CA ALA A 208 3.16 -6.58 -20.00
C ALA A 208 3.85 -7.96 -19.94
N ALA A 209 4.99 -8.08 -19.26
CA ALA A 209 5.68 -9.35 -19.05
C ALA A 209 5.24 -10.02 -17.74
N PRO A 210 4.90 -11.33 -17.76
CA PRO A 210 4.59 -12.06 -16.55
C PRO A 210 5.81 -12.16 -15.64
N VAL A 211 5.59 -12.01 -14.34
CA VAL A 211 6.59 -12.38 -13.34
C VAL A 211 6.67 -13.91 -13.29
N THR A 212 7.79 -14.47 -13.75
CA THR A 212 8.05 -15.91 -13.74
C THR A 212 8.72 -16.38 -12.47
N SER A 213 9.42 -15.50 -11.75
CA SER A 213 9.99 -15.79 -10.44
C SER A 213 9.99 -14.53 -9.56
N PRO A 214 9.32 -14.52 -8.40
CA PRO A 214 9.25 -13.37 -7.52
C PRO A 214 10.52 -13.22 -6.66
N TYR A 215 10.71 -12.03 -6.09
CA TYR A 215 11.73 -11.77 -5.08
C TYR A 215 11.49 -12.58 -3.80
N GLY A 216 12.57 -13.04 -3.14
CA GLY A 216 12.51 -13.70 -1.84
C GLY A 216 12.97 -15.16 -1.80
N PRO A 217 12.70 -15.88 -0.69
CA PRO A 217 13.13 -17.27 -0.52
C PRO A 217 12.52 -18.20 -1.57
N ARG A 218 13.35 -19.02 -2.20
CA ARG A 218 12.94 -20.04 -3.18
C ARG A 218 13.87 -21.23 -3.16
N ASN A 219 13.46 -22.36 -3.74
CA ASN A 219 14.41 -23.41 -4.08
C ASN A 219 15.16 -23.01 -5.36
N ASN A 220 16.48 -23.24 -5.37
CA ASN A 220 17.34 -22.94 -6.50
C ASN A 220 16.85 -23.77 -7.70
N PRO A 221 16.51 -23.14 -8.83
CA PRO A 221 15.92 -23.85 -9.96
C PRO A 221 16.91 -24.77 -10.68
N VAL A 222 18.21 -24.64 -10.40
CA VAL A 222 19.29 -25.44 -10.99
C VAL A 222 19.73 -26.57 -10.06
N THR A 223 19.82 -26.31 -8.74
CA THR A 223 20.36 -27.28 -7.77
C THR A 223 19.32 -27.89 -6.83
N GLY A 224 18.12 -27.31 -6.73
CA GLY A 224 17.03 -27.75 -5.84
C GLY A 224 17.17 -27.32 -4.37
N GLU A 225 18.30 -26.75 -3.98
CA GLU A 225 18.59 -26.32 -2.60
C GLU A 225 17.90 -24.99 -2.24
N PRO A 226 17.60 -24.72 -0.95
CA PRO A 226 17.11 -23.42 -0.52
C PRO A 226 18.05 -22.29 -0.96
N SER A 227 17.48 -21.25 -1.56
CA SER A 227 18.19 -20.08 -2.07
C SER A 227 17.34 -18.82 -1.85
N PHE A 228 17.94 -17.66 -2.09
CA PHE A 228 17.24 -16.39 -2.06
C PHE A 228 17.29 -15.77 -3.45
N HIS A 229 16.13 -15.39 -3.98
CA HIS A 229 16.03 -14.64 -5.21
C HIS A 229 16.10 -13.15 -4.88
N ASP A 230 17.15 -12.51 -5.36
CA ASP A 230 17.53 -11.15 -5.02
C ASP A 230 16.93 -10.09 -5.97
N GLY A 231 16.12 -10.52 -6.93
CA GLY A 231 15.35 -9.67 -7.84
C GLY A 231 14.02 -10.30 -8.22
N VAL A 232 13.42 -9.83 -9.30
CA VAL A 232 12.22 -10.38 -9.92
C VAL A 232 12.53 -10.77 -11.37
N ASP A 233 12.06 -11.93 -11.80
CA ASP A 233 12.24 -12.41 -13.18
C ASP A 233 10.98 -12.12 -13.98
N TYR A 234 11.11 -11.31 -15.02
CA TYR A 234 10.08 -11.08 -16.02
C TYR A 234 10.28 -12.01 -17.22
N GLY A 235 9.37 -12.95 -17.43
CA GLY A 235 9.40 -13.85 -18.58
C GLY A 235 9.10 -13.12 -19.88
N GLY A 236 9.87 -13.40 -20.93
CA GLY A 236 9.62 -12.81 -22.23
C GLY A 236 10.40 -13.48 -23.36
N PRO A 237 9.96 -13.36 -24.62
CA PRO A 237 10.73 -13.85 -25.76
C PRO A 237 12.13 -13.26 -25.77
N CYS A 238 13.13 -14.05 -26.16
CA CYS A 238 14.48 -13.55 -26.36
C CYS A 238 14.47 -12.39 -27.38
N SER A 239 15.32 -11.39 -27.13
CA SER A 239 15.42 -10.13 -27.88
C SER A 239 14.26 -9.14 -27.65
N THR A 240 13.32 -9.40 -26.74
CA THR A 240 12.29 -8.40 -26.37
C THR A 240 12.97 -7.19 -25.72
N PRO A 241 12.74 -5.96 -26.20
CA PRO A 241 13.35 -4.77 -25.60
C PRO A 241 12.86 -4.52 -24.17
N PHE A 242 13.77 -4.18 -23.27
CA PHE A 242 13.45 -3.71 -21.92
C PHE A 242 13.99 -2.29 -21.70
N ARG A 243 13.36 -1.61 -20.75
CA ARG A 243 13.49 -0.19 -20.48
C ARG A 243 14.14 0.07 -19.12
N ALA A 244 14.77 1.23 -18.98
CA ALA A 244 15.23 1.72 -17.70
C ALA A 244 14.02 2.02 -16.79
N ALA A 245 14.00 1.45 -15.60
CA ALA A 245 12.94 1.63 -14.62
C ALA A 245 12.86 3.06 -14.09
N SER A 246 13.95 3.81 -14.07
CA SER A 246 13.95 5.25 -13.81
C SER A 246 15.11 5.94 -14.52
N ALA A 247 15.10 7.27 -14.54
CA ALA A 247 16.20 8.06 -15.08
C ALA A 247 17.47 7.87 -14.23
N GLY A 248 18.63 7.85 -14.87
CA GLY A 248 19.89 7.60 -14.16
C GLY A 248 21.11 7.56 -15.06
N VAL A 249 22.24 7.12 -14.51
CA VAL A 249 23.51 6.95 -15.21
C VAL A 249 23.88 5.48 -15.24
N VAL A 250 24.23 4.96 -16.41
CA VAL A 250 24.70 3.58 -16.56
C VAL A 250 26.07 3.46 -15.91
N VAL A 251 26.17 2.71 -14.81
CA VAL A 251 27.43 2.49 -14.07
C VAL A 251 28.09 1.16 -14.41
N LYS A 252 27.32 0.20 -14.95
CA LYS A 252 27.84 -1.06 -15.51
C LYS A 252 27.04 -1.46 -16.75
N ALA A 253 27.73 -1.92 -17.79
CA ALA A 253 27.13 -2.51 -18.99
C ALA A 253 28.15 -3.51 -19.58
N GLY A 254 27.92 -4.82 -19.42
CA GLY A 254 28.89 -5.83 -19.83
C GLY A 254 28.73 -7.20 -19.16
N PRO A 255 29.70 -8.11 -19.33
CA PRO A 255 29.61 -9.50 -18.87
C PRO A 255 29.69 -9.63 -17.33
N ASP A 256 29.04 -10.68 -16.83
CA ASP A 256 28.91 -11.08 -15.45
C ASP A 256 28.78 -12.62 -15.32
N PRO A 257 29.48 -13.27 -14.37
CA PRO A 257 29.44 -14.72 -14.24
C PRO A 257 28.06 -15.30 -13.89
N VAL A 258 27.20 -14.56 -13.19
CA VAL A 258 25.88 -15.03 -12.73
C VAL A 258 24.78 -14.49 -13.66
N TYR A 259 24.80 -13.19 -13.95
CA TYR A 259 23.75 -12.53 -14.71
C TYR A 259 23.98 -12.52 -16.22
N GLY A 260 24.97 -13.23 -16.76
CA GLY A 260 25.24 -13.21 -18.21
C GLY A 260 25.80 -11.86 -18.64
N HIS A 261 25.14 -11.11 -19.52
CA HIS A 261 25.40 -9.68 -19.61
C HIS A 261 24.38 -8.90 -18.77
N GLN A 262 24.83 -7.81 -18.16
CA GLN A 262 23.99 -6.98 -17.32
C GLN A 262 24.17 -5.49 -17.59
N ILE A 263 23.16 -4.74 -17.20
CA ILE A 263 23.20 -3.28 -17.06
C ILE A 263 22.91 -2.94 -15.59
N ILE A 264 23.65 -1.99 -15.03
CA ILE A 264 23.31 -1.37 -13.75
C ILE A 264 23.15 0.13 -13.99
N VAL A 265 22.00 0.66 -13.58
CA VAL A 265 21.71 2.10 -13.62
C VAL A 265 21.70 2.63 -12.20
N ASP A 266 22.58 3.59 -11.93
CA ASP A 266 22.57 4.39 -10.71
C ASP A 266 21.56 5.52 -10.86
N HIS A 267 20.56 5.54 -10.00
CA HIS A 267 19.50 6.54 -9.96
C HIS A 267 19.80 7.66 -8.97
N GLY A 268 21.00 7.66 -8.39
CA GLY A 268 21.38 8.51 -7.28
C GLY A 268 20.92 7.91 -5.95
N GLN A 269 20.82 8.76 -4.96
CA GLN A 269 20.46 8.34 -3.60
C GLN A 269 18.98 8.56 -3.34
N ALA A 270 18.36 7.69 -2.54
CA ALA A 270 17.14 8.03 -1.81
C ALA A 270 17.45 9.32 -1.03
N SER A 271 16.76 10.40 -1.38
CA SER A 271 17.23 11.78 -1.20
C SER A 271 18.05 12.04 0.08
N GLY A 272 19.33 12.43 -0.06
CA GLY A 272 20.07 13.22 0.94
C GLY A 272 21.06 12.51 1.87
N SER A 273 21.52 11.29 1.61
CA SER A 273 22.50 10.62 2.47
C SER A 273 23.89 10.54 1.82
N GLU A 274 24.90 11.23 2.34
CA GLU A 274 26.31 11.04 1.90
C GLU A 274 26.81 9.59 2.06
N ASP A 275 26.08 8.78 2.83
CA ASP A 275 26.28 7.36 2.94
C ASP A 275 25.73 6.62 1.71
N ARG A 276 26.59 5.79 1.11
CA ARG A 276 26.22 4.86 0.03
C ARG A 276 25.19 3.82 0.50
N SER A 277 24.89 3.75 1.80
CA SER A 277 23.75 3.01 2.37
C SER A 277 22.36 3.54 1.99
N SER A 278 22.26 4.48 1.05
CA SER A 278 21.00 4.99 0.49
C SER A 278 20.95 5.04 -1.04
N SER A 279 21.98 4.58 -1.75
CA SER A 279 21.96 4.56 -3.22
C SER A 279 20.83 3.68 -3.73
N ILE A 280 20.13 4.14 -4.77
CA ILE A 280 19.15 3.34 -5.46
C ILE A 280 19.75 2.94 -6.80
N GLU A 281 20.02 1.65 -6.95
CA GLU A 281 20.50 1.07 -8.19
C GLU A 281 19.48 0.08 -8.72
N THR A 282 19.34 0.03 -10.04
CA THR A 282 18.62 -1.06 -10.69
C THR A 282 19.56 -1.91 -11.53
N ARG A 283 19.40 -3.23 -11.41
CA ARG A 283 20.14 -4.22 -12.20
C ARG A 283 19.20 -4.87 -13.20
N TYR A 284 19.69 -5.07 -14.41
CA TYR A 284 19.02 -5.77 -15.51
C TYR A 284 19.93 -6.89 -15.95
N GLY A 285 19.49 -8.15 -15.87
CA GLY A 285 20.31 -9.34 -16.11
C GLY A 285 19.86 -10.21 -17.28
N HIS A 286 20.69 -11.19 -17.60
CA HIS A 286 20.53 -12.28 -18.57
C HIS A 286 20.49 -11.90 -20.05
N MET A 287 20.81 -10.66 -20.42
CA MET A 287 20.90 -10.30 -21.85
C MET A 287 22.12 -10.94 -22.51
N TYR A 288 22.07 -11.12 -23.84
CA TYR A 288 23.25 -11.47 -24.63
C TYR A 288 24.11 -10.22 -24.90
N ALA A 289 25.40 -10.39 -25.22
CA ALA A 289 26.28 -9.29 -25.61
C ALA A 289 25.70 -8.38 -26.71
N ARG A 290 25.02 -8.97 -27.70
CA ARG A 290 24.35 -8.25 -28.80
C ARG A 290 23.11 -7.45 -28.39
N GLY A 291 22.59 -7.69 -27.19
CA GLY A 291 21.39 -7.05 -26.63
C GLY A 291 21.67 -5.84 -25.74
N LEU A 292 22.94 -5.42 -25.61
CA LEU A 292 23.32 -4.20 -24.90
C LEU A 292 23.12 -2.98 -25.82
N SER A 293 22.23 -2.05 -25.43
CA SER A 293 21.94 -0.84 -26.21
C SER A 293 22.56 0.43 -25.62
N VAL A 294 23.26 0.31 -24.49
CA VAL A 294 23.90 1.40 -23.75
C VAL A 294 25.32 1.04 -23.33
N ARG A 295 26.12 2.04 -22.97
CA ARG A 295 27.49 1.92 -22.47
C ARG A 295 27.62 2.61 -21.11
N VAL A 296 28.66 2.23 -20.36
CA VAL A 296 29.00 2.90 -19.10
C VAL A 296 29.19 4.40 -19.33
N GLY A 297 28.54 5.22 -18.51
CA GLY A 297 28.53 6.68 -18.61
C GLY A 297 27.33 7.26 -19.36
N ASP A 298 26.54 6.44 -20.06
CA ASP A 298 25.32 6.91 -20.73
C ASP A 298 24.29 7.38 -19.71
N ARG A 299 23.62 8.49 -20.01
CA ARG A 299 22.44 8.95 -19.26
C ARG A 299 21.20 8.35 -19.90
N VAL A 300 20.35 7.75 -19.07
CA VAL A 300 19.11 7.11 -19.52
C VAL A 300 17.91 7.80 -18.88
N ARG A 301 16.81 7.89 -19.63
CA ARG A 301 15.52 8.40 -19.13
C ARG A 301 14.66 7.25 -18.62
N THR A 302 13.74 7.51 -17.70
CA THR A 302 12.68 6.57 -17.32
C THR A 302 11.98 6.07 -18.59
N GLY A 303 11.83 4.76 -18.74
CA GLY A 303 11.19 4.14 -19.90
C GLY A 303 12.06 4.07 -21.17
N GLN A 304 13.30 4.58 -21.16
CA GLN A 304 14.21 4.46 -22.30
C GLN A 304 14.62 3.00 -22.49
N VAL A 305 14.57 2.48 -23.71
CA VAL A 305 15.09 1.14 -24.03
C VAL A 305 16.61 1.12 -23.81
N ILE A 306 17.08 0.19 -23.00
CA ILE A 306 18.50 0.07 -22.62
C ILE A 306 19.10 -1.29 -22.98
N GLY A 307 18.27 -2.30 -23.24
CA GLY A 307 18.72 -3.59 -23.73
C GLY A 307 17.58 -4.50 -24.15
N SER A 308 17.87 -5.79 -24.33
CA SER A 308 16.87 -6.79 -24.72
C SER A 308 17.01 -8.10 -23.94
N VAL A 309 15.87 -8.73 -23.63
CA VAL A 309 15.75 -10.02 -22.94
C VAL A 309 16.67 -11.07 -23.56
N GLY A 310 17.31 -11.90 -22.74
CA GLY A 310 18.17 -12.99 -23.17
C GLY A 310 18.07 -14.19 -22.24
N SER A 311 19.03 -15.10 -22.39
CA SER A 311 19.16 -16.30 -21.53
C SER A 311 20.63 -16.58 -21.22
N ASP A 312 21.46 -15.54 -21.15
CA ASP A 312 22.90 -15.65 -20.91
C ASP A 312 23.21 -15.78 -19.40
N GLY A 313 24.32 -16.43 -19.05
CA GLY A 313 24.67 -16.72 -17.66
C GLY A 313 23.81 -17.82 -17.01
N TRP A 314 23.53 -17.70 -15.71
CA TRP A 314 22.76 -18.70 -14.96
C TRP A 314 21.26 -18.49 -15.16
N SER A 315 20.77 -18.93 -16.31
CA SER A 315 19.37 -18.83 -16.71
C SER A 315 18.84 -20.17 -17.20
N THR A 316 17.58 -20.47 -16.90
CA THR A 316 16.85 -21.66 -17.37
C THR A 316 16.03 -21.39 -18.65
N GLY A 317 15.95 -20.13 -19.11
CA GLY A 317 15.19 -19.73 -20.29
C GLY A 317 15.12 -18.21 -20.48
N CYS A 318 14.57 -17.73 -21.60
CA CYS A 318 14.54 -16.29 -21.89
C CYS A 318 13.72 -15.51 -20.84
N HIS A 319 14.38 -14.59 -20.11
CA HIS A 319 13.74 -13.68 -19.15
C HIS A 319 14.63 -12.45 -18.87
N LEU A 320 14.04 -11.42 -18.27
CA LEU A 320 14.76 -10.30 -17.66
C LEU A 320 14.77 -10.50 -16.15
N HIS A 321 15.96 -10.66 -15.56
CA HIS A 321 16.12 -10.53 -14.12
C HIS A 321 16.28 -9.06 -13.75
N PHE A 322 15.43 -8.54 -12.86
CA PHE A 322 15.41 -7.15 -12.43
C PHE A 322 15.59 -7.03 -10.93
N THR A 323 16.62 -6.30 -10.49
CA THR A 323 16.87 -6.05 -9.06
C THR A 323 16.71 -4.57 -8.77
N VAL A 324 16.17 -4.24 -7.61
CA VAL A 324 16.29 -2.92 -6.99
C VAL A 324 17.17 -3.07 -5.75
N GLU A 325 18.27 -2.32 -5.71
CA GLU A 325 19.11 -2.19 -4.54
C GLU A 325 18.87 -0.83 -3.89
N VAL A 326 18.53 -0.81 -2.61
CA VAL A 326 18.47 0.40 -1.79
C VAL A 326 19.53 0.28 -0.71
N GLY A 327 20.56 1.12 -0.80
CA GLY A 327 21.61 1.16 0.20
C GLY A 327 22.51 -0.07 0.25
N GLY A 328 22.74 -0.69 -0.90
CA GLY A 328 23.52 -1.93 -1.01
C GLY A 328 22.79 -3.18 -0.51
N ARG A 329 21.46 -3.09 -0.30
CA ARG A 329 20.60 -4.23 0.00
C ARG A 329 19.53 -4.36 -1.06
N THR A 330 19.29 -5.58 -1.52
CA THR A 330 18.16 -5.85 -2.42
C THR A 330 16.85 -5.70 -1.66
N VAL A 331 15.86 -5.09 -2.30
CA VAL A 331 14.48 -4.95 -1.83
C VAL A 331 13.55 -5.57 -2.87
N ASP A 332 12.31 -5.87 -2.48
CA ASP A 332 11.32 -6.36 -3.44
C ASP A 332 11.06 -5.30 -4.52
N PRO A 333 11.46 -5.55 -5.79
CA PRO A 333 11.28 -4.59 -6.87
C PRO A 333 9.82 -4.26 -7.15
N LEU A 334 8.90 -5.20 -6.97
CA LEU A 334 7.48 -4.99 -7.24
C LEU A 334 6.87 -4.04 -6.21
N THR A 335 7.24 -4.19 -4.94
CA THR A 335 6.82 -3.29 -3.86
C THR A 335 7.43 -1.90 -4.04
N PHE A 336 8.71 -1.83 -4.41
CA PHE A 336 9.40 -0.55 -4.61
C PHE A 336 8.85 0.27 -5.79
N LEU A 337 8.54 -0.38 -6.92
CA LEU A 337 8.00 0.30 -8.10
C LEU A 337 6.55 0.80 -7.90
N ALA A 338 5.80 0.20 -6.96
CA ALA A 338 4.43 0.58 -6.64
C ALA A 338 4.32 1.79 -5.68
N ASP A 339 5.32 2.00 -4.81
CA ASP A 339 5.38 3.14 -3.88
C ASP A 339 6.81 3.72 -3.80
N PRO A 340 7.21 4.51 -4.81
CA PRO A 340 8.51 5.17 -4.78
C PRO A 340 8.48 6.37 -3.81
N PRO A 341 9.44 6.52 -2.90
CA PRO A 341 9.43 7.63 -1.93
C PRO A 341 9.51 9.01 -2.63
N GLY A 342 8.53 9.93 -2.45
CA GLY A 342 8.71 11.30 -3.00
C GLY A 342 7.67 12.46 -3.01
N ALA A 343 6.39 12.36 -2.62
CA ALA A 343 5.49 13.57 -2.63
C ALA A 343 5.42 14.28 -1.26
N ALA A 344 5.98 15.50 -1.15
CA ALA A 344 6.08 16.23 0.10
C ALA A 344 4.73 16.85 0.54
N LEU A 345 4.19 16.39 1.67
CA LEU A 345 2.95 16.90 2.31
C LEU A 345 3.01 18.36 2.80
N GLY A 346 4.19 18.99 2.77
CA GLY A 346 4.46 20.21 3.52
C GLY A 346 4.41 19.98 5.04
N ASP A 347 4.48 21.06 5.80
CA ASP A 347 4.39 20.98 7.26
C ASP A 347 2.93 20.77 7.69
N VAL A 348 2.73 19.76 8.54
CA VAL A 348 1.41 19.38 9.05
C VAL A 348 1.45 19.17 10.55
N VAL A 349 0.35 19.50 11.23
CA VAL A 349 0.18 19.29 12.67
C VAL A 349 -0.94 18.29 12.92
N LEU A 350 -0.66 17.23 13.67
CA LEU A 350 -1.65 16.27 14.14
C LEU A 350 -1.82 16.40 15.66
N ALA A 351 -3.06 16.55 16.11
CA ALA A 351 -3.42 16.43 17.50
C ALA A 351 -4.20 15.12 17.75
N HIS A 352 -3.92 14.47 18.86
CA HIS A 352 -4.59 13.25 19.31
C HIS A 352 -5.12 13.43 20.73
N ALA A 353 -6.33 12.96 21.00
CA ALA A 353 -6.88 12.94 22.36
C ALA A 353 -7.83 11.77 22.60
N ASN A 354 -7.60 11.06 23.71
CA ASN A 354 -8.57 10.16 24.30
C ASN A 354 -9.50 10.94 25.26
N LEU A 355 -10.73 11.21 24.83
CA LEU A 355 -11.68 12.04 25.59
C LEU A 355 -12.66 11.17 26.37
N LYS A 356 -12.36 10.96 27.66
CA LYS A 356 -13.09 10.07 28.56
C LYS A 356 -14.60 10.12 28.34
N VAL A 357 -15.21 8.97 28.11
CA VAL A 357 -16.63 8.86 27.78
C VAL A 357 -17.54 9.49 28.85
N ALA A 358 -17.09 9.51 30.11
CA ALA A 358 -17.79 10.05 31.26
C ALA A 358 -17.71 11.58 31.42
N LEU A 359 -16.97 12.32 30.57
CA LEU A 359 -16.89 13.77 30.68
C LEU A 359 -18.28 14.43 30.56
N SER A 360 -18.54 15.41 31.43
CA SER A 360 -19.72 16.26 31.30
C SER A 360 -19.70 16.98 29.93
N PRO A 361 -20.87 17.32 29.34
CA PRO A 361 -20.91 18.06 28.07
C PRO A 361 -20.11 19.37 28.11
N ARG A 362 -20.03 20.03 29.27
CA ARG A 362 -19.22 21.25 29.46
C ARG A 362 -17.73 20.92 29.40
N ALA A 363 -17.26 19.93 30.16
CA ALA A 363 -15.85 19.53 30.18
C ALA A 363 -15.39 19.04 28.80
N PHE A 364 -16.22 18.24 28.13
CA PHE A 364 -15.96 17.78 26.76
C PHE A 364 -15.76 18.94 25.78
N ARG A 365 -16.63 19.96 25.82
CA ARG A 365 -16.47 21.15 24.96
C ARG A 365 -15.21 21.94 25.30
N THR A 366 -14.87 22.07 26.58
CA THR A 366 -13.62 22.71 27.00
C THR A 366 -12.40 21.98 26.44
N ASP A 367 -12.37 20.65 26.52
CA ASP A 367 -11.25 19.84 26.03
C ASP A 367 -11.16 19.89 24.50
N LEU A 368 -12.27 19.74 23.79
CA LEU A 368 -12.30 19.83 22.33
C LEU A 368 -11.84 21.21 21.84
N ALA A 369 -12.25 22.29 22.52
CA ALA A 369 -11.77 23.64 22.23
C ALA A 369 -10.27 23.79 22.53
N ALA A 370 -9.76 23.19 23.61
CA ALA A 370 -8.33 23.20 23.90
C ALA A 370 -7.53 22.49 22.80
N ILE A 371 -7.95 21.31 22.34
CA ILE A 371 -7.27 20.54 21.29
C ILE A 371 -7.22 21.34 19.97
N THR A 372 -8.32 22.01 19.62
CA THR A 372 -8.47 22.72 18.34
C THR A 372 -8.00 24.16 18.36
N ALA A 373 -7.64 24.72 19.52
CA ALA A 373 -7.26 26.13 19.67
C ALA A 373 -6.04 26.54 18.83
N ALA A 374 -5.08 25.63 18.61
CA ALA A 374 -3.89 25.89 17.78
C ALA A 374 -4.14 25.64 16.28
N ALA A 375 -5.39 25.30 15.92
CA ALA A 375 -5.80 24.92 14.59
C ALA A 375 -4.86 23.86 13.95
N PRO A 376 -4.67 22.67 14.56
CA PRO A 376 -3.91 21.58 13.93
C PRO A 376 -4.56 21.15 12.60
N ASP A 377 -3.79 20.68 11.63
CA ASP A 377 -4.33 20.16 10.36
C ASP A 377 -5.33 19.04 10.59
N PHE A 378 -4.96 18.12 11.49
CA PHE A 378 -5.71 16.91 11.76
C PHE A 378 -5.92 16.75 13.26
N VAL A 379 -7.10 16.25 13.65
CA VAL A 379 -7.41 15.85 15.02
C VAL A 379 -7.95 14.43 15.02
N THR A 380 -7.37 13.55 15.83
CA THR A 380 -7.88 12.20 16.07
C THR A 380 -8.46 12.12 17.47
N LEU A 381 -9.68 11.63 17.60
CA LEU A 381 -10.38 11.51 18.88
C LEU A 381 -10.73 10.06 19.20
N ASN A 382 -10.64 9.70 20.47
CA ASN A 382 -11.12 8.42 21.02
C ASN A 382 -12.18 8.64 22.11
N GLU A 383 -12.90 7.57 22.47
CA GLU A 383 -14.00 7.54 23.45
C GLU A 383 -15.22 8.45 23.18
N VAL A 384 -15.42 8.87 21.93
CA VAL A 384 -16.52 9.79 21.55
C VAL A 384 -17.85 9.12 21.19
N ALA A 385 -18.05 7.83 21.52
CA ALA A 385 -19.24 7.06 21.13
C ALA A 385 -20.56 7.72 21.56
N ASN A 386 -20.60 8.25 22.78
CA ASN A 386 -21.79 8.88 23.37
C ASN A 386 -21.97 10.36 22.98
N ARG A 387 -21.11 10.92 22.12
CA ARG A 387 -21.20 12.32 21.69
C ARG A 387 -22.11 12.43 20.47
N THR A 388 -22.90 13.49 20.41
CA THR A 388 -23.65 13.84 19.20
C THR A 388 -22.71 14.44 18.16
N ASP A 389 -23.11 14.39 16.90
CA ASP A 389 -22.35 14.99 15.81
C ASP A 389 -22.25 16.51 15.98
N SER A 390 -23.30 17.13 16.52
CA SER A 390 -23.28 18.55 16.92
C SER A 390 -22.29 18.87 18.05
N ALA A 391 -21.96 17.90 18.92
CA ALA A 391 -20.95 18.11 19.95
C ALA A 391 -19.52 18.05 19.39
N LEU A 392 -19.32 17.34 18.27
CA LEU A 392 -18.04 17.24 17.56
C LEU A 392 -17.82 18.36 16.53
N ALA A 393 -18.87 19.13 16.22
CA ALA A 393 -18.78 20.25 15.28
C ALA A 393 -17.86 21.35 15.85
N VAL A 394 -16.75 21.61 15.14
CA VAL A 394 -15.79 22.66 15.46
C VAL A 394 -15.73 23.65 14.29
N PRO A 395 -15.85 24.97 14.51
CA PRO A 395 -15.72 25.96 13.44
C PRO A 395 -14.41 25.81 12.66
N GLY A 396 -14.49 25.78 11.33
CA GLY A 396 -13.32 25.60 10.45
C GLY A 396 -12.83 24.17 10.30
N TYR A 397 -13.53 23.20 10.89
CA TYR A 397 -13.26 21.78 10.74
C TYR A 397 -14.45 21.04 10.12
N SER A 398 -14.14 20.02 9.35
CA SER A 398 -15.06 18.93 9.03
C SER A 398 -14.57 17.67 9.73
N PHE A 399 -15.42 16.65 9.81
CA PHE A 399 -15.07 15.42 10.50
C PHE A 399 -15.79 14.21 9.95
N PHE A 400 -15.19 13.05 10.19
CA PHE A 400 -15.75 11.75 9.89
C PHE A 400 -15.70 10.84 11.12
N ARG A 401 -16.75 10.05 11.28
CA ARG A 401 -16.92 8.97 12.27
C ARG A 401 -17.99 8.00 11.77
N ALA A 402 -18.09 6.84 12.42
CA ALA A 402 -19.18 5.90 12.13
C ALA A 402 -20.59 6.55 12.21
N PRO A 403 -21.48 6.20 11.27
CA PRO A 403 -22.82 6.78 11.18
C PRO A 403 -23.62 6.51 12.45
N ALA A 404 -24.61 7.35 12.73
CA ALA A 404 -25.46 7.22 13.91
C ALA A 404 -26.25 5.90 13.99
N THR A 405 -26.46 5.25 12.85
CA THR A 405 -27.09 3.93 12.73
C THR A 405 -26.19 2.77 13.14
N ALA A 406 -24.87 3.00 13.26
CA ALA A 406 -23.95 1.99 13.74
C ALA A 406 -24.22 1.70 15.23
N PRO A 407 -24.04 0.45 15.71
CA PRO A 407 -24.29 0.08 17.10
C PRO A 407 -23.60 1.04 18.06
N ALA A 408 -24.32 1.50 19.09
CA ALA A 408 -23.87 2.49 20.07
C ALA A 408 -22.74 2.00 21.02
N ASN A 409 -22.04 0.92 20.65
CA ASN A 409 -20.88 0.41 21.37
C ASN A 409 -19.59 1.14 20.92
N GLN A 410 -18.43 0.53 21.19
CA GLN A 410 -17.10 1.06 20.83
C GLN A 410 -16.92 1.37 19.32
N THR A 411 -17.88 0.97 18.47
CA THR A 411 -17.92 1.23 17.04
C THR A 411 -17.90 2.73 16.68
N ARG A 412 -18.51 3.59 17.50
CA ARG A 412 -18.53 5.05 17.27
C ARG A 412 -17.52 5.81 18.14
N SER A 413 -16.58 5.11 18.76
CA SER A 413 -15.62 5.71 19.71
C SER A 413 -14.50 6.49 19.06
N THR A 414 -14.26 6.33 17.75
CA THR A 414 -13.20 7.05 17.04
C THR A 414 -13.77 8.07 16.06
N ALA A 415 -13.07 9.19 15.91
CA ALA A 415 -13.36 10.22 14.92
C ALA A 415 -12.06 10.86 14.40
N VAL A 416 -12.09 11.36 13.17
CA VAL A 416 -11.04 12.20 12.59
C VAL A 416 -11.65 13.52 12.16
N LEU A 417 -11.03 14.64 12.55
CA LEU A 417 -11.40 15.99 12.13
C LEU A 417 -10.24 16.58 11.32
N TRP A 418 -10.55 17.43 10.34
CA TRP A 418 -9.55 18.14 9.54
C TRP A 418 -9.93 19.59 9.27
N ARG A 419 -8.92 20.45 9.08
CA ARG A 419 -9.12 21.85 8.70
C ARG A 419 -9.59 21.98 7.26
N THR A 420 -10.83 22.43 7.07
CA THR A 420 -11.43 22.59 5.74
C THR A 420 -10.77 23.67 4.89
N ALA A 421 -10.09 24.62 5.53
CA ALA A 421 -9.29 25.64 4.83
C ALA A 421 -8.04 25.08 4.14
N ARG A 422 -7.59 23.87 4.50
CA ARG A 422 -6.38 23.24 3.93
C ARG A 422 -6.66 21.91 3.25
N TRP A 423 -7.70 21.20 3.66
CA TRP A 423 -7.93 19.81 3.30
C TRP A 423 -9.38 19.56 2.91
N THR A 424 -9.57 18.78 1.85
CA THR A 424 -10.86 18.29 1.38
C THR A 424 -10.87 16.77 1.48
N GLU A 425 -11.98 16.20 1.94
CA GLU A 425 -12.16 14.75 1.98
C GLU A 425 -12.21 14.18 0.56
N VAL A 426 -11.42 13.15 0.34
CA VAL A 426 -11.46 12.31 -0.85
C VAL A 426 -12.24 11.03 -0.54
N ASP A 427 -11.91 10.40 0.58
CA ASP A 427 -12.51 9.15 1.01
C ASP A 427 -12.43 9.05 2.54
N ALA A 428 -13.30 8.25 3.13
CA ALA A 428 -13.34 8.04 4.56
C ALA A 428 -13.99 6.71 4.92
N GLY A 429 -13.59 6.14 6.04
CA GLY A 429 -14.15 4.86 6.45
C GLY A 429 -13.80 4.43 7.85
N ARG A 430 -14.25 3.23 8.18
CA ARG A 430 -14.01 2.60 9.47
C ARG A 430 -13.63 1.15 9.30
N LEU A 431 -12.61 0.73 10.03
CA LEU A 431 -12.22 -0.66 10.19
C LEU A 431 -12.58 -1.17 11.59
N ARG A 432 -13.22 -2.35 11.66
CA ARG A 432 -13.43 -3.05 12.92
C ARG A 432 -12.19 -3.87 13.28
N LEU A 433 -11.53 -3.49 14.38
CA LEU A 433 -10.31 -4.12 14.88
C LEU A 433 -10.64 -5.36 15.70
N VAL A 434 -11.56 -5.24 16.66
CA VAL A 434 -11.97 -6.34 17.55
C VAL A 434 -13.48 -6.34 17.66
N ASP A 435 -14.11 -7.44 17.27
CA ASP A 435 -15.57 -7.56 17.29
C ASP A 435 -16.09 -7.95 18.67
N HIS A 436 -15.52 -9.00 19.25
CA HIS A 436 -15.88 -9.55 20.56
C HIS A 436 -14.62 -10.05 21.29
N GLY A 437 -14.75 -10.25 22.60
CA GLY A 437 -13.70 -10.85 23.40
C GLY A 437 -14.21 -11.34 24.76
N PRO A 438 -13.35 -12.04 25.53
CA PRO A 438 -13.71 -12.62 26.83
C PRO A 438 -14.17 -11.58 27.86
N GLN A 439 -13.79 -10.31 27.68
CA GLN A 439 -14.28 -9.20 28.48
C GLN A 439 -15.21 -8.31 27.67
N ARG A 440 -16.25 -7.78 28.32
CA ARG A 440 -17.23 -6.87 27.68
C ARG A 440 -16.59 -5.64 27.01
N TRP A 441 -15.45 -5.17 27.50
CA TRP A 441 -14.74 -4.00 26.97
C TRP A 441 -13.73 -4.36 25.88
N ASP A 442 -13.55 -5.63 25.53
CA ASP A 442 -12.73 -6.05 24.39
C ASP A 442 -13.49 -5.83 23.06
N ALA A 443 -14.83 -5.84 23.11
CA ALA A 443 -15.70 -5.81 21.93
C ALA A 443 -15.84 -4.43 21.28
N GLY A 444 -16.13 -4.43 19.97
CA GLY A 444 -16.50 -3.26 19.17
C GLY A 444 -15.37 -2.26 18.88
N ARG A 445 -14.10 -2.63 19.07
CA ARG A 445 -12.96 -1.73 18.85
C ARG A 445 -12.79 -1.44 17.36
N SER A 446 -12.49 -0.19 17.02
CA SER A 446 -12.43 0.25 15.63
C SER A 446 -11.39 1.34 15.40
N ALA A 447 -10.92 1.43 14.16
CA ALA A 447 -10.18 2.55 13.63
C ALA A 447 -11.08 3.33 12.66
N THR A 448 -11.04 4.65 12.72
CA THR A 448 -11.67 5.55 11.76
C THR A 448 -10.58 6.19 10.92
N TRP A 449 -10.74 6.28 9.61
CA TRP A 449 -9.74 6.84 8.71
C TRP A 449 -10.37 7.81 7.71
N VAL A 450 -9.55 8.73 7.22
CA VAL A 450 -9.89 9.67 6.14
C VAL A 450 -8.70 9.81 5.21
N VAL A 451 -8.95 9.91 3.91
CA VAL A 451 -8.00 10.34 2.88
C VAL A 451 -8.35 11.77 2.53
N LEU A 452 -7.37 12.65 2.63
CA LEU A 452 -7.54 14.09 2.48
C LEU A 452 -6.63 14.59 1.37
N GLN A 453 -7.14 15.52 0.55
CA GLN A 453 -6.37 16.19 -0.47
C GLN A 453 -6.25 17.68 -0.14
N SER A 454 -5.05 18.22 -0.27
CA SER A 454 -4.79 19.65 -0.15
C SER A 454 -5.16 20.40 -1.44
N ALA A 455 -5.29 21.73 -1.36
CA ALA A 455 -5.48 22.57 -2.54
C ALA A 455 -4.36 22.43 -3.60
N ALA A 456 -3.16 22.01 -3.19
CA ALA A 456 -2.03 21.76 -4.07
C ALA A 456 -2.02 20.35 -4.69
N GLY A 457 -3.05 19.54 -4.44
CA GLY A 457 -3.17 18.17 -4.96
C GLY A 457 -2.48 17.10 -4.12
N ASN A 458 -1.67 17.47 -3.12
CA ASN A 458 -1.04 16.50 -2.21
C ASN A 458 -2.10 15.75 -1.39
N ARG A 459 -1.92 14.44 -1.22
CA ARG A 459 -2.84 13.59 -0.45
C ARG A 459 -2.17 13.02 0.80
N ALA A 460 -2.93 12.92 1.89
CA ALA A 460 -2.53 12.28 3.13
C ALA A 460 -3.67 11.40 3.65
N ALA A 461 -3.34 10.28 4.27
CA ALA A 461 -4.31 9.49 5.03
C ALA A 461 -4.12 9.72 6.53
N VAL A 462 -5.22 9.92 7.26
CA VAL A 462 -5.22 10.12 8.71
C VAL A 462 -6.08 9.06 9.37
N VAL A 463 -5.51 8.34 10.35
CA VAL A 463 -6.17 7.23 11.03
C VAL A 463 -6.26 7.49 12.54
N SER A 464 -7.48 7.43 13.09
CA SER A 464 -7.79 7.45 14.53
C SER A 464 -8.05 6.03 15.03
N VAL A 465 -7.26 5.54 15.98
CA VAL A 465 -7.32 4.17 16.50
C VAL A 465 -7.75 4.16 17.96
N HIS A 466 -8.66 3.28 18.35
CA HIS A 466 -8.93 2.97 19.77
C HIS A 466 -8.97 1.46 19.96
N HIS A 467 -7.89 0.89 20.49
CA HIS A 467 -7.70 -0.56 20.58
C HIS A 467 -8.24 -1.14 21.91
N MET A 468 -8.38 -2.48 21.99
CA MET A 468 -8.69 -3.16 23.26
C MET A 468 -7.50 -3.11 24.23
N ILE A 469 -7.77 -3.27 25.53
CA ILE A 469 -6.73 -3.27 26.58
C ILE A 469 -5.67 -4.33 26.34
N ASN A 470 -4.38 -3.95 26.37
CA ASN A 470 -3.27 -4.88 26.18
C ASN A 470 -3.34 -6.05 27.20
N PRO A 471 -3.41 -7.30 26.71
CA PRO A 471 -3.53 -8.52 27.53
C PRO A 471 -2.27 -8.97 28.28
N ALA A 472 -1.11 -8.33 28.07
CA ALA A 472 0.10 -8.56 28.88
C ALA A 472 -0.09 -8.05 30.32
N ARG A 473 -0.90 -7.01 30.53
CA ARG A 473 -1.06 -6.32 31.82
C ARG A 473 -2.26 -6.80 32.65
N PHE A 474 -3.38 -7.22 32.03
CA PHE A 474 -4.65 -7.51 32.74
C PHE A 474 -5.49 -8.68 32.18
N GLY A 475 -6.36 -9.28 33.01
CA GLY A 475 -7.54 -10.08 32.61
C GLY A 475 -7.36 -11.61 32.49
N PRO A 476 -8.47 -12.40 32.55
CA PRO A 476 -8.49 -13.84 32.29
C PRO A 476 -8.32 -14.14 30.79
N GLN A 477 -7.97 -15.39 30.43
CA GLN A 477 -7.81 -15.87 29.05
C GLN A 477 -6.79 -15.06 28.21
N ARG A 478 -5.62 -14.77 28.79
CA ARG A 478 -4.56 -13.94 28.19
C ARG A 478 -4.15 -14.39 26.77
N VAL A 479 -4.12 -15.69 26.49
CA VAL A 479 -3.74 -16.22 25.16
C VAL A 479 -4.73 -15.77 24.08
N VAL A 480 -6.03 -15.97 24.31
CA VAL A 480 -7.10 -15.56 23.39
C VAL A 480 -7.10 -14.05 23.20
N ARG A 481 -6.95 -13.28 24.28
CA ARG A 481 -6.89 -11.81 24.19
C ARG A 481 -5.66 -11.32 23.43
N ARG A 482 -4.50 -11.98 23.55
CA ARG A 482 -3.30 -11.69 22.74
C ARG A 482 -3.54 -11.93 21.26
N GLN A 483 -4.21 -13.04 20.92
CA GLN A 483 -4.58 -13.33 19.54
C GLN A 483 -5.54 -12.29 18.96
N LEU A 484 -6.57 -11.89 19.72
CA LEU A 484 -7.50 -10.84 19.32
C LEU A 484 -6.81 -9.49 19.13
N TYR A 485 -5.89 -9.13 20.04
CA TYR A 485 -5.14 -7.89 19.91
C TYR A 485 -4.25 -7.91 18.66
N ALA A 486 -3.47 -9.00 18.48
CA ALA A 486 -2.59 -9.17 17.33
C ALA A 486 -3.36 -9.16 16.00
N GLU A 487 -4.54 -9.79 15.96
CA GLU A 487 -5.42 -9.76 14.80
C GLU A 487 -5.93 -8.35 14.49
N GLY A 488 -6.33 -7.58 15.51
CA GLY A 488 -6.66 -6.16 15.35
C GLY A 488 -5.51 -5.35 14.77
N MET A 489 -4.28 -5.59 15.24
CA MET A 489 -3.07 -4.95 14.71
C MET A 489 -2.76 -5.35 13.26
N ARG A 490 -2.94 -6.62 12.87
CA ARG A 490 -2.79 -7.06 11.47
C ARG A 490 -3.78 -6.38 10.54
N ARG A 491 -5.04 -6.27 10.96
CA ARG A 491 -6.06 -5.52 10.20
C ARG A 491 -5.66 -4.06 10.03
N LEU A 492 -5.08 -3.46 11.06
CA LEU A 492 -4.57 -2.10 11.01
C LEU A 492 -3.37 -1.97 10.05
N GLN A 493 -2.47 -2.94 10.00
CA GLN A 493 -1.37 -2.96 9.01
C GLN A 493 -1.91 -2.95 7.58
N VAL A 494 -2.84 -3.86 7.27
CA VAL A 494 -3.48 -3.95 5.95
C VAL A 494 -4.18 -2.64 5.58
N LEU A 495 -4.83 -1.98 6.56
CA LEU A 495 -5.42 -0.66 6.34
C LEU A 495 -4.35 0.41 6.04
N VAL A 496 -3.24 0.42 6.79
CA VAL A 496 -2.16 1.40 6.56
C VAL A 496 -1.51 1.18 5.20
N GLU A 497 -1.21 -0.07 4.82
CA GLU A 497 -0.65 -0.44 3.51
C GLU A 497 -1.58 -0.06 2.36
N ALA A 498 -2.89 -0.31 2.52
CA ALA A 498 -3.87 0.20 1.57
C ALA A 498 -3.76 1.73 1.54
N LEU A 499 -4.04 2.42 2.64
CA LEU A 499 -4.06 3.89 2.67
C LEU A 499 -2.77 4.56 2.16
N SER A 500 -1.60 3.91 2.28
CA SER A 500 -0.35 4.44 1.75
C SER A 500 -0.33 4.59 0.23
N THR A 501 -1.11 3.82 -0.53
CA THR A 501 -1.24 4.01 -1.99
C THR A 501 -1.92 5.34 -2.35
N HIS A 502 -2.60 5.97 -1.39
CA HIS A 502 -3.26 7.27 -1.58
C HIS A 502 -2.43 8.44 -1.07
N GLY A 503 -1.21 8.21 -0.55
CA GLY A 503 -0.33 9.24 0.01
C GLY A 503 0.04 8.94 1.46
N PRO A 504 0.90 9.77 2.09
CA PRO A 504 1.51 9.39 3.34
C PRO A 504 0.50 9.24 4.49
N VAL A 505 0.70 8.20 5.29
CA VAL A 505 -0.18 7.84 6.40
C VAL A 505 0.32 8.46 7.71
N LEU A 506 -0.57 9.18 8.37
CA LEU A 506 -0.47 9.64 9.75
C LEU A 506 -1.49 8.86 10.58
N LEU A 507 -1.04 8.23 11.65
CA LEU A 507 -1.89 7.40 12.49
C LEU A 507 -1.74 7.83 13.94
N ALA A 508 -2.83 8.01 14.66
CA ALA A 508 -2.77 8.27 16.10
C ALA A 508 -3.94 7.64 16.85
N GLY A 509 -3.71 7.30 18.12
CA GLY A 509 -4.69 6.55 18.89
C GLY A 509 -4.22 6.06 20.24
N ASP A 510 -5.19 5.70 21.08
CA ASP A 510 -5.00 4.91 22.29
C ASP A 510 -4.93 3.42 21.92
N PHE A 511 -3.72 2.89 21.95
CA PHE A 511 -3.44 1.47 21.71
C PHE A 511 -3.60 0.62 22.97
N ASN A 512 -3.79 1.24 24.14
CA ASN A 512 -3.80 0.59 25.44
C ASN A 512 -2.60 -0.33 25.68
N SER A 513 -1.44 -0.04 25.06
CA SER A 513 -0.21 -0.83 25.10
C SER A 513 0.96 0.08 25.44
N GLN A 514 1.75 -0.27 26.45
CA GLN A 514 2.84 0.61 26.91
C GLN A 514 4.02 0.62 25.93
N PHE A 515 4.66 1.78 25.76
CA PHE A 515 5.78 1.96 24.83
C PHE A 515 6.99 1.06 25.12
N ALA A 516 7.30 0.86 26.40
CA ALA A 516 8.41 0.03 26.85
C ALA A 516 8.11 -1.49 26.78
N ALA A 517 6.88 -1.89 26.47
CA ALA A 517 6.54 -3.30 26.37
C ALA A 517 7.18 -3.89 25.11
N ASN A 518 8.09 -4.86 25.29
CA ASN A 518 8.68 -5.63 24.19
C ASN A 518 7.69 -6.70 23.71
N ASP A 519 6.50 -6.27 23.28
CA ASP A 519 5.44 -7.13 22.78
C ASP A 519 5.62 -7.35 21.27
N PRO A 520 5.85 -8.59 20.78
CA PRO A 520 6.04 -8.87 19.34
C PRO A 520 4.85 -8.50 18.45
N TRP A 521 3.68 -8.30 19.06
CA TRP A 521 2.40 -7.99 18.44
C TRP A 521 1.89 -6.60 18.83
N GLY A 522 2.70 -5.81 19.54
CA GLY A 522 2.37 -4.44 19.92
C GLY A 522 2.49 -3.46 18.75
N PRO A 523 1.95 -2.23 18.91
CA PRO A 523 1.89 -1.24 17.83
C PRO A 523 3.26 -0.88 17.26
N ARG A 524 4.27 -0.75 18.12
CA ARG A 524 5.65 -0.42 17.72
C ARG A 524 6.23 -1.45 16.76
N VAL A 525 6.16 -2.74 17.11
CA VAL A 525 6.71 -3.82 16.29
C VAL A 525 5.89 -4.01 15.01
N MET A 526 4.57 -4.04 15.12
CA MET A 526 3.69 -4.34 13.98
C MET A 526 3.69 -3.19 12.96
N LEU A 527 3.52 -1.94 13.39
CA LEU A 527 3.53 -0.81 12.47
C LEU A 527 4.95 -0.54 11.94
N GLY A 528 5.99 -0.77 12.76
CA GLY A 528 7.39 -0.72 12.32
C GLY A 528 7.72 -1.70 11.19
N ALA A 529 7.13 -2.90 11.21
CA ALA A 529 7.33 -3.92 10.17
C ALA A 529 6.85 -3.49 8.78
N ILE A 530 5.91 -2.53 8.71
CA ILE A 530 5.38 -1.96 7.46
C ILE A 530 5.91 -0.54 7.22
N GLY A 531 7.04 -0.20 7.84
CA GLY A 531 7.74 1.06 7.60
C GLY A 531 7.18 2.29 8.31
N MET A 532 6.19 2.16 9.20
CA MET A 532 5.74 3.28 10.04
C MET A 532 6.72 3.52 11.18
N ARG A 533 6.87 4.77 11.62
CA ARG A 533 7.68 5.14 12.78
C ARG A 533 6.85 5.96 13.77
N SER A 534 7.01 5.72 15.06
CA SER A 534 6.38 6.59 16.07
C SER A 534 7.18 7.89 16.27
N THR A 535 6.49 8.98 16.60
CA THR A 535 7.10 10.24 17.03
C THR A 535 8.03 10.05 18.23
N MET A 536 7.69 9.13 19.14
CA MET A 536 8.53 8.78 20.29
C MET A 536 9.85 8.13 19.85
N GLU A 537 9.83 7.25 18.84
CA GLU A 537 11.05 6.65 18.30
C GLU A 537 11.91 7.66 17.53
N GLU A 538 11.28 8.59 16.81
CA GLU A 538 12.00 9.62 16.04
C GLU A 538 12.63 10.68 16.95
N LEU A 539 11.92 11.12 17.99
CA LEU A 539 12.32 12.24 18.83
C LEU A 539 13.00 11.83 20.16
N GLY A 540 12.91 10.56 20.55
CA GLY A 540 13.42 10.06 21.83
C GLY A 540 12.46 10.32 23.00
N GLU A 541 12.99 10.72 24.17
CA GLU A 541 12.17 11.02 25.36
C GLU A 541 11.23 12.21 25.08
N VAL A 542 9.94 11.91 24.93
CA VAL A 542 8.88 12.89 24.70
C VAL A 542 7.83 12.81 25.80
N SER A 543 7.11 13.90 26.03
CA SER A 543 5.99 13.92 26.99
C SER A 543 4.91 12.93 26.56
N THR A 544 4.40 12.16 27.53
CA THR A 544 3.37 11.13 27.37
C THR A 544 2.13 11.48 28.18
N THR A 545 0.99 10.92 27.82
CA THR A 545 -0.34 11.32 28.26
C THR A 545 -0.71 10.98 29.70
N ASP A 546 0.00 10.06 30.37
CA ASP A 546 -0.45 9.43 31.61
C ASP A 546 0.64 9.16 32.68
N GLY A 547 1.66 10.03 32.81
CA GLY A 547 2.62 9.94 33.93
C GLY A 547 3.46 8.65 33.99
N GLY A 548 3.56 7.90 32.88
CA GLY A 548 4.53 6.81 32.71
C GLY A 548 4.06 5.55 31.96
N GLY A 549 2.81 5.49 31.47
CA GLY A 549 2.30 4.34 30.71
C GLY A 549 2.56 4.42 29.20
N ALA A 550 2.48 5.62 28.61
CA ALA A 550 2.70 5.89 27.19
C ALA A 550 1.91 4.94 26.27
N ILE A 551 0.57 5.09 26.30
CA ILE A 551 -0.36 4.24 25.55
C ILE A 551 -1.03 4.93 24.36
N ASP A 552 -0.95 6.26 24.30
CA ASP A 552 -1.34 7.07 23.15
C ASP A 552 -0.13 7.30 22.24
N TYR A 553 -0.30 6.99 20.96
CA TYR A 553 0.79 7.05 19.98
C TYR A 553 0.45 7.96 18.83
N VAL A 554 1.48 8.54 18.23
CA VAL A 554 1.43 9.12 16.89
C VAL A 554 2.49 8.42 16.03
N PHE A 555 2.05 7.78 14.95
CA PHE A 555 2.86 7.13 13.93
C PHE A 555 2.77 7.90 12.62
N PHE A 556 3.86 7.85 11.84
CA PHE A 556 3.97 8.48 10.53
C PHE A 556 4.85 7.64 9.60
N GLN A 557 4.71 7.85 8.29
CA GLN A 557 5.64 7.27 7.31
C GLN A 557 6.91 8.14 7.17
N PRO A 558 8.09 7.64 7.59
CA PRO A 558 9.35 8.38 7.52
C PRO A 558 9.89 8.51 6.09
N SER A 559 9.31 7.85 5.10
CA SER A 559 9.62 8.12 3.69
C SER A 559 9.18 9.53 3.27
N ALA A 560 8.13 10.09 3.88
CA ALA A 560 7.54 11.37 3.48
C ALA A 560 7.67 12.49 4.53
N LEU A 561 7.72 12.13 5.81
CA LEU A 561 7.66 13.08 6.92
C LEU A 561 8.85 12.91 7.88
N ARG A 562 9.14 13.97 8.63
CA ARG A 562 9.97 13.92 9.84
C ARG A 562 9.15 14.51 10.99
N ALA A 563 9.12 13.82 12.12
CA ALA A 563 8.60 14.42 13.34
C ALA A 563 9.55 15.55 13.76
N ALA A 564 9.00 16.74 13.99
CA ALA A 564 9.77 17.90 14.43
C ALA A 564 9.57 18.17 15.93
N THR A 565 8.34 18.00 16.42
CA THR A 565 8.02 18.16 17.84
C THR A 565 6.89 17.22 18.24
N GLN A 566 6.88 16.85 19.53
CA GLN A 566 5.72 16.30 20.21
C GLN A 566 5.57 17.01 21.57
N GLN A 567 4.36 17.42 21.91
CA GLN A 567 4.02 18.04 23.19
C GLN A 567 2.73 17.47 23.74
N THR A 568 2.59 17.43 25.05
CA THR A 568 1.30 17.13 25.70
C THR A 568 0.55 18.41 26.04
N ARG A 569 -0.78 18.32 26.06
CA ARG A 569 -1.66 19.41 26.48
C ARG A 569 -2.63 18.91 27.55
N PRO A 570 -2.61 19.49 28.76
CA PRO A 570 -3.52 19.10 29.83
C PRO A 570 -4.99 19.23 29.44
N LEU A 571 -5.79 18.23 29.78
CA LEU A 571 -7.23 18.17 29.55
C LEU A 571 -7.99 17.89 30.86
N ASN A 572 -9.31 18.05 30.84
CA ASN A 572 -10.19 17.55 31.90
C ASN A 572 -10.39 16.02 31.80
N SER A 573 -10.10 15.43 30.63
CA SER A 573 -9.98 13.98 30.42
C SER A 573 -8.91 13.37 31.32
N ASP A 574 -8.92 12.04 31.45
CA ASP A 574 -7.89 11.29 32.18
C ASP A 574 -6.60 11.08 31.38
N HIS A 575 -6.57 11.52 30.12
CA HIS A 575 -5.39 11.58 29.28
C HIS A 575 -5.16 13.03 28.83
N ASP A 576 -3.91 13.48 28.87
CA ASP A 576 -3.52 14.70 28.15
C ASP A 576 -3.63 14.47 26.63
N ALA A 577 -3.86 15.53 25.85
CA ALA A 577 -3.75 15.42 24.39
C ALA A 577 -2.27 15.36 23.96
N VAL A 578 -1.98 14.66 22.87
CA VAL A 578 -0.68 14.67 22.19
C VAL A 578 -0.76 15.55 20.96
N VAL A 579 0.16 16.49 20.79
CA VAL A 579 0.26 17.33 19.60
C VAL A 579 1.63 17.13 18.97
N ALA A 580 1.64 16.64 17.72
CA ALA A 580 2.84 16.38 16.95
C ALA A 580 2.90 17.28 15.72
N THR A 581 4.06 17.89 15.49
CA THR A 581 4.34 18.64 14.25
C THR A 581 5.25 17.82 13.36
N PHE A 582 4.89 17.73 12.09
CA PHE A 582 5.68 17.07 11.06
C PHE A 582 6.16 18.09 10.06
N ARG A 583 7.43 17.95 9.67
CA ARG A 583 7.98 18.64 8.51
C ARG A 583 7.95 17.70 7.33
N ALA A 584 7.78 18.26 6.14
CA ALA A 584 8.21 17.54 4.95
C ALA A 584 9.70 17.19 5.10
N ALA A 585 10.08 15.96 4.77
CA ALA A 585 11.49 15.61 4.75
C ALA A 585 12.24 16.56 3.76
N PRO A 586 13.34 17.22 4.18
CA PRO A 586 13.96 18.27 3.38
C PRO A 586 14.43 17.78 2.00
N GLN A 587 14.05 18.52 0.96
CA GLN A 587 14.57 18.42 -0.41
C GLN A 587 15.88 19.23 -0.49
N LEU A 588 17.04 18.58 -0.57
CA LEU A 588 18.31 19.31 -0.72
C LEU A 588 18.47 19.82 -2.16
N SER A 589 18.02 21.06 -2.40
CA SER A 589 18.41 21.80 -3.60
C SER A 589 19.91 22.11 -3.58
N ARG A 590 20.63 21.70 -4.63
CA ARG A 590 22.04 22.10 -4.81
C ARG A 590 22.10 23.60 -5.13
N ARG A 591 22.49 24.40 -4.15
CA ARG A 591 23.21 25.66 -4.44
C ARG A 591 24.56 25.29 -5.04
N LEU A 592 24.72 25.47 -6.35
CA LEU A 592 26.03 25.55 -6.99
C LEU A 592 26.72 26.82 -6.49
N GLY A 593 27.43 26.71 -5.37
CA GLY A 593 28.35 27.73 -4.89
C GLY A 593 29.63 27.66 -5.72
N SER A 594 29.77 28.55 -6.70
CA SER A 594 31.07 28.90 -7.25
C SER A 594 31.95 29.42 -6.12
N ARG A 595 33.07 28.75 -5.84
CA ARG A 595 34.23 29.40 -5.25
C ARG A 595 35.47 29.02 -6.07
N ARG A 596 36.25 30.08 -6.24
CA ARG A 596 37.36 30.29 -7.17
C ARG A 596 38.57 29.43 -6.89
#